data_AF-A0AAW9FNV6-F1
#
_entry.id   AF-A0AAW9FNV6-F1
#
_cell.length_a   1.000
_cell.length_b   1.000
_cell.length_c   1.000
_cell.angle_alpha   90.00
_cell.angle_beta   90.00
_cell.angle_gamma   90.00
#
_symmetry.space_group_name_H-M   'P 1'
#
loop_
_entity.id
_entity.type
_entity.pdbx_description
1 polymer ?
#
loop_
_entity_poly.entity_id
_entity_poly.type
_entity_poly.pdbx_seq_one_letter_code
_entity_poly.pdbx_strand_id
1 'polypeptide(L)'
;MSEFKGSKGEWKLAFAEENKLAIRTSQGILMKFWKPDKYPGQDERYESELQETKANQILCSKAPEMLEMLKRCEARIEPKDIHISLLNDLRQLIKEATE
;
A
#
# COMPACT_ATOMS: atom_id res chain seq x y z
N MET A 1 -4.55 -23.29 -2.90
CA MET A 1 -4.40 -21.92 -2.36
C MET A 1 -4.43 -20.97 -3.55
N SER A 2 -5.32 -19.98 -3.58
CA SER A 2 -5.36 -19.05 -4.72
C SER A 2 -4.18 -18.09 -4.64
N GLU A 3 -3.39 -17.99 -5.71
CA GLU A 3 -2.34 -16.98 -5.85
C GLU A 3 -2.93 -15.57 -5.65
N PHE A 4 -2.24 -14.75 -4.87
CA PHE A 4 -2.62 -13.38 -4.60
C PHE A 4 -2.22 -12.51 -5.80
N LYS A 5 -3.11 -12.38 -6.79
CA LYS A 5 -2.86 -11.68 -8.07
C LYS A 5 -2.72 -10.15 -8.00
N GLY A 6 -2.34 -9.62 -6.83
CA GLY A 6 -2.37 -8.20 -6.50
C GLY A 6 -3.77 -7.58 -6.64
N SER A 7 -3.85 -6.25 -6.55
CA SER A 7 -5.06 -5.52 -6.91
C SER A 7 -4.74 -4.47 -7.98
N LYS A 8 -5.45 -4.57 -9.11
CA LYS A 8 -5.27 -3.69 -10.27
C LYS A 8 -6.08 -2.40 -10.09
N GLY A 9 -5.52 -1.29 -10.57
CA GLY A 9 -6.19 0.01 -10.64
C GLY A 9 -5.82 0.98 -9.53
N GLU A 10 -6.49 2.13 -9.51
CA GLU A 10 -6.22 3.21 -8.57
C GLU A 10 -6.74 2.86 -7.17
N TRP A 11 -5.88 2.99 -6.16
CA TRP A 11 -6.24 2.78 -4.76
C TRP A 11 -6.63 4.11 -4.14
N LYS A 12 -7.85 4.20 -3.61
CA LYS A 12 -8.39 5.43 -3.03
C LYS A 12 -8.64 5.27 -1.54
N LEU A 13 -8.41 6.36 -0.82
CA LEU A 13 -8.85 6.53 0.56
C LEU A 13 -10.37 6.62 0.58
N ALA A 14 -11.00 5.88 1.48
CA ALA A 14 -12.44 5.94 1.69
C ALA A 14 -12.78 5.70 3.17
N PHE A 15 -13.97 6.14 3.56
CA PHE A 15 -14.62 5.67 4.78
C PHE A 15 -15.47 4.45 4.43
N ALA A 16 -15.27 3.36 5.16
CA ALA A 16 -16.10 2.16 5.14
C ALA A 16 -17.23 2.28 6.19
N GLU A 17 -18.01 1.20 6.35
CA GLU A 17 -19.01 1.07 7.40
C GLU A 17 -18.44 1.46 8.77
N GLU A 18 -19.29 2.06 9.62
CA GLU A 18 -18.95 2.51 10.97
C GLU A 18 -17.84 3.59 11.03
N ASN A 19 -17.69 4.41 9.98
CA ASN A 19 -16.66 5.46 9.87
C ASN A 19 -15.22 4.93 10.01
N LYS A 20 -14.99 3.67 9.64
CA LYS A 20 -13.65 3.06 9.61
C LYS A 20 -12.90 3.50 8.35
N LEU A 21 -11.62 3.83 8.49
CA LEU A 21 -10.79 4.17 7.34
C LEU A 21 -10.51 2.92 6.50
N ALA A 22 -10.49 3.06 5.19
CA ALA A 22 -10.27 1.96 4.26
C ALA A 22 -9.52 2.40 3.00
N ILE A 23 -8.86 1.43 2.36
CA ILE A 23 -8.40 1.54 0.98
C ILE A 23 -9.35 0.76 0.10
N ARG A 24 -9.80 1.38 -0.99
CA ARG A 24 -10.70 0.78 -1.96
C ARG A 24 -10.20 0.91 -3.39
N THR A 25 -10.65 0.00 -4.24
CA THR A 25 -10.56 0.08 -5.72
C THR A 25 -11.96 0.17 -6.30
N SER A 26 -12.07 0.20 -7.63
CA SER A 26 -13.34 0.02 -8.33
C SER A 26 -14.00 -1.35 -8.06
N GLN A 27 -13.25 -2.33 -7.56
CA GLN A 27 -13.73 -3.68 -7.29
C GLN A 27 -14.21 -3.88 -5.84
N GLY A 28 -13.95 -2.92 -4.94
CA GLY A 28 -14.40 -3.00 -3.55
C GLY A 28 -13.35 -2.53 -2.54
N ILE A 29 -13.54 -2.92 -1.27
CA ILE A 29 -12.60 -2.61 -0.19
C ILE A 29 -11.44 -3.61 -0.23
N LEU A 30 -10.21 -3.10 -0.32
CA LEU A 30 -8.98 -3.91 -0.25
C LEU A 30 -8.50 -4.12 1.18
N MET A 31 -8.54 -3.05 1.98
CA MET A 31 -8.01 -3.06 3.33
C MET A 31 -8.85 -2.13 4.20
N LYS A 32 -9.20 -2.60 5.40
CA LYS A 32 -9.83 -1.79 6.45
C LYS A 32 -8.79 -1.52 7.52
N PHE A 33 -8.74 -0.29 7.99
CA PHE A 33 -7.91 0.10 9.11
C PHE A 33 -8.76 0.12 10.37
N TRP A 34 -8.23 -0.47 11.45
CA TRP A 34 -8.88 -0.36 12.75
C TRP A 34 -8.82 1.09 13.20
N LYS A 35 -9.96 1.60 13.66
CA LYS A 35 -10.03 2.91 14.30
C LYS A 35 -10.02 2.67 15.80
N PRO A 36 -9.14 3.35 16.57
CA PRO A 36 -9.18 3.25 18.01
C PRO A 36 -10.54 3.70 18.55
N ASP A 37 -11.01 3.00 19.57
CA ASP A 37 -12.19 3.39 20.33
C ASP A 37 -11.85 4.59 21.22
N LYS A 38 -12.80 5.52 21.37
CA LYS A 38 -12.61 6.73 22.19
C LYS A 38 -13.25 6.54 23.57
N TYR A 39 -12.46 6.67 24.64
CA TYR A 39 -12.94 6.68 26.03
C TYR A 39 -12.49 7.94 26.78
N PRO A 40 -13.20 8.36 27.84
CA PRO A 40 -12.79 9.50 28.66
C PRO A 40 -11.37 9.35 29.21
N GLY A 41 -10.53 10.37 29.06
CA GLY A 41 -9.15 10.40 29.57
C GLY A 41 -8.07 9.85 28.64
N GLN A 42 -8.40 9.43 27.41
CA GLN A 42 -7.46 8.85 26.44
C GLN A 42 -7.01 9.83 25.34
N ASP A 43 -7.32 11.13 25.43
CA ASP A 43 -7.26 12.04 24.28
C ASP A 43 -5.90 12.04 23.54
N GLU A 44 -4.77 12.12 24.23
CA GLU A 44 -3.45 12.12 23.57
C GLU A 44 -3.11 10.79 22.87
N ARG A 45 -3.34 9.66 23.54
CA ARG A 45 -3.08 8.33 22.97
C ARG A 45 -3.99 8.07 21.77
N TYR A 46 -5.27 8.43 21.89
CA TYR A 46 -6.25 8.29 20.82
C TYR A 46 -5.85 9.07 19.57
N GLU A 47 -5.46 10.34 19.73
CA GLU A 47 -5.04 11.18 18.61
C GLU A 47 -3.77 10.63 17.96
N SER A 48 -2.81 10.15 18.74
CA SER A 48 -1.60 9.50 18.22
C SER A 48 -1.91 8.26 17.37
N GLU A 49 -2.72 7.33 17.89
CA GLU A 49 -3.12 6.12 17.17
C GLU A 49 -3.93 6.47 15.89
N LEU A 50 -4.74 7.52 15.93
CA LEU A 50 -5.49 8.00 14.77
C LEU A 50 -4.57 8.59 13.69
N GLN A 51 -3.54 9.34 14.08
CA GLN A 51 -2.55 9.89 13.15
C GLN A 51 -1.71 8.80 12.50
N GLU A 52 -1.24 7.82 13.29
CA GLU A 52 -0.52 6.65 12.77
C GLU A 52 -1.36 5.88 11.75
N THR A 53 -2.64 5.66 12.06
CA THR A 53 -3.58 4.99 11.17
C THR A 53 -3.73 5.74 9.84
N LYS A 54 -3.86 7.07 9.88
CA LYS A 54 -3.93 7.91 8.67
C LYS A 54 -2.63 7.85 7.85
N ALA A 55 -1.48 7.90 8.51
CA ALA A 55 -0.18 7.81 7.84
C ALA A 55 -0.01 6.46 7.11
N ASN A 56 -0.34 5.35 7.78
CA ASN A 56 -0.31 4.02 7.18
C ASN A 56 -1.25 3.91 5.98
N GLN A 57 -2.44 4.49 6.07
CA GLN A 57 -3.41 4.50 4.98
C GLN A 57 -2.88 5.26 3.75
N ILE A 58 -2.27 6.44 3.95
CA ILE A 58 -1.66 7.22 2.88
C ILE A 58 -0.53 6.42 2.23
N LEU A 59 0.36 5.83 3.03
CA LEU A 59 1.48 5.03 2.55
C LEU A 59 0.99 3.88 1.67
N CYS A 60 0.02 3.10 2.16
CA CYS A 60 -0.54 2.00 1.40
C CYS A 60 -1.25 2.47 0.12
N SER A 61 -1.94 3.62 0.14
CA SER A 61 -2.60 4.16 -1.08
C SER A 61 -1.61 4.52 -2.20
N LYS A 62 -0.35 4.77 -1.85
CA LYS A 62 0.74 5.10 -2.79
C LYS A 62 1.44 3.87 -3.38
N ALA A 63 1.15 2.67 -2.89
CA ALA A 63 1.77 1.45 -3.38
C ALA A 63 1.67 1.25 -4.92
N PRO A 64 0.54 1.55 -5.60
CA PRO A 64 0.47 1.44 -7.06
C PRO A 64 1.42 2.40 -7.80
N GLU A 65 1.56 3.63 -7.32
CA GLU A 65 2.45 4.65 -7.90
C GLU A 65 3.92 4.23 -7.71
N MET A 66 4.27 3.72 -6.52
CA MET A 66 5.60 3.19 -6.24
C MET A 66 5.94 2.01 -7.15
N LEU A 67 5.00 1.08 -7.37
CA LEU A 67 5.18 -0.04 -8.28
C LEU A 67 5.36 0.41 -9.74
N GLU A 68 4.62 1.42 -10.20
CA GLU A 68 4.85 2.01 -11.53
C GLU A 68 6.25 2.60 -11.65
N MET A 69 6.72 3.33 -10.63
CA MET A 69 8.07 3.90 -10.64
C MET A 69 9.13 2.79 -10.70
N LEU A 70 8.97 1.70 -9.94
CA LEU A 70 9.86 0.54 -9.99
C LEU A 70 9.92 -0.09 -11.40
N LYS A 71 8.77 -0.26 -12.07
CA LYS A 71 8.71 -0.75 -13.45
C LYS A 71 9.41 0.19 -14.44
N ARG A 72 9.27 1.51 -14.26
CA ARG A 72 9.98 2.50 -15.08
C ARG A 72 11.49 2.47 -14.85
N CYS A 73 11.93 2.24 -13.61
CA CYS A 73 13.34 2.04 -13.29
C CYS A 73 13.87 0.76 -13.96
N GLU A 74 13.17 -0.37 -13.82
CA GLU A 74 13.55 -1.64 -14.45
C GLU A 74 13.76 -1.48 -15.97
N ALA A 75 12.84 -0.79 -16.65
CA ALA A 75 12.91 -0.57 -18.09
C ALA A 75 14.08 0.31 -18.56
N ARG A 76 14.71 1.08 -17.64
CA ARG A 76 15.79 2.03 -17.94
C ARG A 76 17.17 1.55 -17.50
N ILE A 77 17.24 0.46 -16.74
CA ILE A 77 18.51 -0.11 -16.28
C ILE A 77 19.09 -0.96 -17.43
N GLU A 78 20.23 -0.54 -17.99
CA GLU A 78 20.98 -1.42 -18.87
C GLU A 78 21.77 -2.46 -18.05
N PRO A 79 21.97 -3.70 -18.55
CA PRO A 79 22.72 -4.73 -17.83
C PRO A 79 24.18 -4.35 -17.47
N LYS A 80 24.68 -3.26 -18.06
CA LYS A 80 26.03 -2.72 -17.89
C LYS A 80 26.14 -1.78 -16.69
N ASP A 81 25.01 -1.22 -16.24
CA ASP A 81 24.96 -0.09 -15.32
C ASP A 81 24.74 -0.50 -13.86
N ILE A 82 24.38 -1.76 -13.58
CA ILE A 82 24.03 -2.25 -12.24
C ILE A 82 24.52 -3.68 -12.02
N HIS A 83 24.86 -4.02 -10.77
CA HIS A 83 25.11 -5.39 -10.32
C HIS A 83 23.91 -6.28 -10.68
N ILE A 84 24.09 -7.30 -11.53
CA ILE A 84 23.02 -8.18 -12.03
C ILE A 84 22.08 -8.69 -10.91
N SER A 85 22.59 -8.88 -9.69
CA SER A 85 21.76 -9.28 -8.54
C SER A 85 20.68 -8.26 -8.17
N LEU A 86 21.00 -6.96 -8.16
CA LEU A 86 20.03 -5.88 -7.84
C LEU A 86 18.89 -5.82 -8.87
N LEU A 87 19.18 -6.07 -10.15
CA LEU A 87 18.16 -6.15 -11.19
C LEU A 87 17.24 -7.36 -11.00
N ASN A 88 17.80 -8.50 -10.60
CA ASN A 88 17.02 -9.69 -10.29
C ASN A 88 16.14 -9.48 -9.05
N ASP A 89 16.67 -8.84 -8.00
CA ASP A 89 15.91 -8.50 -6.80
C ASP A 89 14.73 -7.55 -7.13
N LEU A 90 14.98 -6.53 -7.96
CA LEU A 90 13.93 -5.62 -8.43
C LEU A 90 12.83 -6.36 -9.21
N ARG A 91 13.20 -7.26 -10.12
CA ARG A 91 12.25 -8.07 -10.89
C ARG A 91 11.42 -8.98 -10.01
N GLN A 92 12.05 -9.61 -9.03
CA GLN A 92 11.39 -10.48 -8.07
C GLN A 92 10.37 -9.69 -7.23
N LEU A 93 10.73 -8.50 -6.75
CA LEU A 93 9.82 -7.60 -6.04
C LEU A 93 8.62 -7.18 -6.89
N ILE A 94 8.84 -6.81 -8.15
CA ILE A 94 7.75 -6.45 -9.08
C ILE A 94 6.81 -7.64 -9.30
N LYS A 95 7.38 -8.85 -9.46
CA LYS A 95 6.62 -10.08 -9.63
C LYS A 95 5.74 -10.36 -8.42
N GLU A 96 6.31 -10.39 -7.22
CA GLU A 96 5.58 -10.62 -5.97
C GLU A 96 4.48 -9.59 -5.70
N ALA A 97 4.66 -8.34 -6.15
CA ALA A 97 3.66 -7.30 -6.02
C ALA A 97 2.50 -7.40 -7.03
N THR A 98 2.63 -8.23 -8.08
CA THR A 98 1.68 -8.26 -9.21
C THR A 98 1.07 -9.62 -9.54
N GLU A 99 1.61 -10.72 -9.02
CA GLU A 99 1.20 -12.11 -9.27
C GLU A 99 0.88 -12.88 -7.99
#